data_AF-A0A847YAR2-F1
#
_entry.id   AF-A0A847YAR2-F1
#
_cell.length_a   1.000
_cell.length_b   1.000
_cell.length_c   1.000
_cell.angle_alpha   90.00
_cell.angle_beta   90.00
_cell.angle_gamma   90.00
#
_symmetry.space_group_name_H-M   'P 1'
#
loop_
_entity.id
_entity.type
_entity.pdbx_description
1 polymer ?
#
loop_
_entity_poly.entity_id
_entity_poly.type
_entity_poly.pdbx_seq_one_letter_code
_entity_poly.pdbx_strand_id
1 'polypeptide(L)'
;LGGSGYMKDYAAERYLRDARITTIYEGTSQLQIVAAVRGVASGSFESYTADHEAKVYDDPQLEELKQRLIEGRKRIQEAVQFAKSQATAFLDLAGRRLVDSAIIVIVGHLLLGQAAANDRKRRVARRFIDTRMPLLETYCRQIMSGDTSPLDEYDVLAGPVPSAA
;
A
#
# COMPACT_ATOMS: atom_id res chain seq x y z
N LEU A 1 17.12 15.62 -11.05
CA LEU A 1 18.37 15.46 -11.84
C LEU A 1 18.13 15.36 -13.35
N GLY A 2 16.91 15.10 -13.85
CA GLY A 2 16.64 15.13 -15.30
C GLY A 2 17.61 14.23 -16.09
N GLY A 3 18.06 14.68 -17.26
CA GLY A 3 19.06 13.98 -18.07
C GLY A 3 20.37 13.70 -17.33
N SER A 4 20.81 14.59 -16.45
CA SER A 4 22.01 14.37 -15.62
C SER A 4 21.87 13.17 -14.69
N GLY A 5 20.64 12.79 -14.31
CA GLY A 5 20.40 11.60 -13.49
C GLY A 5 20.57 10.27 -14.24
N TYR A 6 20.61 10.31 -15.57
CA TYR A 6 20.91 9.15 -16.43
C TYR A 6 22.41 8.95 -16.63
N MET A 7 23.19 10.04 -16.48
CA MET A 7 24.65 10.01 -16.59
C MET A 7 25.27 9.40 -15.33
N LYS A 8 26.44 8.80 -15.48
CA LYS A 8 27.20 8.18 -14.37
C LYS A 8 27.91 9.20 -13.46
N ASP A 9 27.82 10.49 -13.80
CA ASP A 9 28.37 11.59 -13.00
C ASP A 9 27.65 11.74 -11.64
N TYR A 10 26.41 11.25 -11.55
CA TYR A 10 25.63 11.21 -10.32
C TYR A 10 25.27 9.78 -9.96
N ALA A 11 25.28 9.46 -8.67
CA ALA A 11 24.98 8.11 -8.17
C ALA A 11 23.52 7.67 -8.35
N ALA A 12 22.63 8.49 -8.93
CA ALA A 12 21.20 8.20 -9.04
C ALA A 12 20.91 6.93 -9.84
N GLU A 13 21.59 6.73 -10.98
CA GLU A 13 21.46 5.51 -11.79
C GLU A 13 21.93 4.26 -11.03
N ARG A 14 23.03 4.40 -10.28
CA ARG A 14 23.59 3.32 -9.46
C ARG A 14 22.62 2.93 -8.36
N TYR A 15 22.06 3.89 -7.64
CA TYR A 15 21.08 3.62 -6.58
C TYR A 15 19.84 2.90 -7.12
N LEU A 16 19.36 3.24 -8.32
CA LEU A 16 18.23 2.52 -8.93
C LEU A 16 18.60 1.07 -9.28
N ARG A 17 19.79 0.83 -9.84
CA ARG A 17 20.28 -0.53 -10.16
C ARG A 17 20.44 -1.36 -8.89
N ASP A 18 21.08 -0.80 -7.87
CA ASP A 18 21.35 -1.49 -6.61
C ASP A 18 20.03 -1.78 -5.88
N ALA A 19 19.08 -0.84 -5.88
CA ALA A 19 17.76 -1.05 -5.27
C ALA A 19 16.90 -2.09 -6.02
N ARG A 20 17.19 -2.43 -7.28
CA ARG A 20 16.36 -3.41 -8.02
C ARG A 20 16.42 -4.79 -7.36
N ILE A 21 17.58 -5.19 -6.84
CA ILE A 21 17.77 -6.53 -6.27
C ILE A 21 16.90 -6.78 -5.03
N THR A 22 16.54 -5.71 -4.31
CA THR A 22 15.74 -5.80 -3.07
C THR A 22 14.30 -6.25 -3.32
N THR A 23 13.85 -6.26 -4.57
CA THR A 23 12.52 -6.74 -4.97
C THR A 23 12.52 -8.22 -5.40
N ILE A 24 13.69 -8.85 -5.45
CA ILE A 24 13.92 -10.18 -6.03
C ILE A 24 14.53 -11.12 -4.99
N TYR A 25 15.59 -10.69 -4.31
CA TYR A 25 16.30 -11.51 -3.32
C TYR A 25 15.55 -11.54 -1.99
N GLU A 26 15.77 -12.60 -1.21
CA GLU A 26 15.08 -12.86 0.08
C GLU A 26 13.56 -12.95 -0.05
N GLY A 27 13.09 -13.42 -1.21
CA GLY A 27 11.69 -13.52 -1.56
C GLY A 27 11.26 -12.36 -2.45
N THR A 28 10.69 -12.70 -3.61
CA THR A 28 10.19 -11.70 -4.55
C THR A 28 9.09 -10.86 -3.90
N SER A 29 8.87 -9.65 -4.42
CA SER A 29 7.80 -8.80 -3.90
C SER A 29 6.44 -9.52 -3.87
N GLN A 30 6.13 -10.41 -4.81
CA GLN A 30 4.86 -11.16 -4.75
C GLN A 30 4.84 -12.16 -3.59
N LEU A 31 5.91 -12.93 -3.36
CA LEU A 31 5.95 -13.84 -2.22
C LEU A 31 5.76 -13.11 -0.88
N GLN A 32 6.33 -11.91 -0.76
CA GLN A 32 6.14 -11.06 0.42
C GLN A 32 4.69 -10.61 0.59
N ILE A 33 4.00 -10.26 -0.50
CA ILE A 33 2.58 -9.89 -0.48
C ILE A 33 1.70 -11.08 -0.07
N VAL A 34 1.93 -12.27 -0.65
CA VAL A 34 1.19 -13.48 -0.29
C VAL A 34 1.38 -13.85 1.18
N ALA A 35 2.60 -13.65 1.72
CA ALA A 35 2.85 -13.84 3.15
C ALA A 35 2.14 -12.79 4.03
N ALA A 36 2.15 -11.52 3.62
CA ALA A 36 1.62 -10.41 4.41
C ALA A 36 0.08 -10.30 4.38
N VAL A 37 -0.57 -10.63 3.26
CA VAL A 37 -2.02 -10.42 3.08
C VAL A 37 -2.84 -11.15 4.13
N ARG A 38 -2.39 -12.33 4.59
CA ARG A 38 -3.06 -13.06 5.67
C ARG A 38 -3.09 -12.27 6.97
N GLY A 39 -1.99 -11.61 7.34
CA GLY A 39 -1.92 -10.75 8.52
C GLY A 39 -2.81 -9.51 8.41
N VAL A 40 -2.95 -8.96 7.21
CA VAL A 40 -3.91 -7.86 6.95
C VAL A 40 -5.35 -8.36 7.07
N ALA A 41 -5.63 -9.58 6.60
CA ALA A 41 -6.98 -10.13 6.60
C ALA A 41 -7.40 -10.77 7.94
N SER A 42 -6.48 -11.11 8.84
CA SER A 42 -6.75 -11.90 10.05
C SER A 42 -7.04 -11.09 11.30
N GLY A 43 -7.10 -9.76 11.24
CA GLY A 43 -7.25 -8.90 12.42
C GLY A 43 -5.94 -8.38 13.01
N SER A 44 -4.78 -8.88 12.55
CA SER A 44 -3.48 -8.48 13.11
C SER A 44 -3.13 -7.03 12.76
N PHE A 45 -3.52 -6.59 11.56
CA PHE A 45 -3.36 -5.21 11.12
C PHE A 45 -4.18 -4.24 11.98
N GLU A 46 -5.40 -4.60 12.33
CA GLU A 46 -6.28 -3.82 13.21
C GLU A 46 -5.72 -3.72 14.61
N SER A 47 -5.30 -4.84 15.19
CA SER A 47 -4.68 -4.84 16.51
C SER A 47 -3.42 -3.97 16.53
N TYR A 48 -2.60 -4.02 15.48
CA TYR A 48 -1.40 -3.19 15.38
C TYR A 48 -1.74 -1.70 15.28
N THR A 49 -2.77 -1.33 14.51
CA THR A 49 -3.15 0.08 14.32
C THR A 49 -3.89 0.65 15.53
N ALA A 50 -4.61 -0.16 16.31
CA ALA A 50 -5.35 0.28 17.50
C ALA A 50 -4.49 1.07 18.49
N ASP A 51 -3.25 0.65 18.75
CA ASP A 51 -2.32 1.35 19.64
C ASP A 51 -1.96 2.76 19.14
N HIS A 52 -1.93 2.94 17.82
CA HIS A 52 -1.70 4.24 17.21
C HIS A 52 -2.95 5.12 17.20
N GLU A 53 -4.12 4.51 17.01
CA GLU A 53 -5.42 5.20 16.97
C GLU A 53 -5.85 5.69 18.36
N ALA A 54 -5.47 4.97 19.42
CA ALA A 54 -5.72 5.35 20.81
C ALA A 54 -4.92 6.60 21.25
N LYS A 55 -3.89 7.01 20.50
CA LYS A 55 -3.11 8.22 20.82
C LYS A 55 -3.95 9.46 20.62
N VAL A 56 -3.86 10.39 21.56
CA VAL A 56 -4.50 11.71 21.46
C VAL A 56 -3.43 12.74 21.08
N TYR A 57 -3.73 13.57 20.08
CA TYR A 57 -2.87 14.68 19.69
C TYR A 57 -3.53 15.99 20.10
N ASP A 58 -2.78 16.88 20.77
CA ASP A 58 -3.28 18.21 21.16
C ASP A 58 -3.49 19.12 19.94
N ASP A 59 -2.78 18.86 18.84
CA ASP A 59 -2.90 19.60 17.60
C ASP A 59 -4.14 19.12 16.80
N PRO A 60 -5.12 19.99 16.51
CA PRO A 60 -6.34 19.61 15.81
C PRO A 60 -6.12 19.04 14.40
N GLN A 61 -5.10 19.50 13.68
CA GLN A 61 -4.78 18.98 12.35
C GLN A 61 -4.20 17.57 12.44
N LEU A 62 -3.39 17.27 13.47
CA LEU A 62 -2.90 15.91 13.66
C LEU A 62 -4.03 14.95 14.00
N GLU A 63 -4.99 15.40 14.81
CA GLU A 63 -6.17 14.62 15.15
C GLU A 63 -7.07 14.39 13.91
N GLU A 64 -7.31 15.41 13.08
CA GLU A 64 -8.02 15.27 11.80
C GLU A 64 -7.34 14.25 10.87
N LEU A 65 -6.02 14.34 10.73
CA LEU A 65 -5.25 13.39 9.92
C LEU A 65 -5.32 11.97 10.49
N LYS A 66 -5.34 11.80 11.81
CA LYS A 66 -5.54 10.50 12.46
C LYS A 66 -6.92 9.93 12.12
N GLN A 67 -7.97 10.74 12.17
CA GLN A 67 -9.33 10.30 11.81
C GLN A 67 -9.43 9.83 10.35
N ARG A 68 -8.70 10.47 9.44
CA ARG A 68 -8.62 10.00 8.04
C ARG A 68 -7.95 8.63 7.90
N LEU A 69 -6.92 8.35 8.70
CA LEU A 69 -6.27 7.03 8.71
C LEU A 69 -7.19 5.96 9.30
N ILE A 70 -7.91 6.27 10.38
CA ILE A 70 -8.93 5.38 10.97
C ILE A 70 -10.00 5.02 9.94
N GLU A 71 -10.46 6.01 9.18
CA GLU A 71 -11.41 5.81 8.07
C GLU A 71 -10.80 4.93 6.95
N GLY A 72 -9.55 5.19 6.57
CA GLY A 72 -8.82 4.32 5.64
C GLY A 72 -8.75 2.87 6.11
N ARG A 73 -8.45 2.65 7.39
CA ARG A 73 -8.43 1.33 8.01
C ARG A 73 -9.81 0.66 7.98
N LYS A 74 -10.91 1.39 8.26
CA LYS A 74 -12.29 0.88 8.10
C LYS A 74 -12.57 0.41 6.67
N ARG A 75 -12.22 1.21 5.67
CA ARG A 75 -12.41 0.85 4.25
C ARG A 75 -11.60 -0.38 3.84
N ILE A 76 -10.38 -0.54 4.39
CA ILE A 76 -9.59 -1.75 4.17
C ILE A 76 -10.33 -2.96 4.76
N GLN A 77 -10.91 -2.86 5.95
CA GLN A 77 -11.68 -3.96 6.53
C GLN A 77 -12.88 -4.35 5.67
N GLU A 78 -13.64 -3.38 5.17
CA GLU A 78 -14.76 -3.63 4.27
C GLU A 78 -14.28 -4.39 3.02
N ALA A 79 -13.17 -3.95 2.42
CA ALA A 79 -12.56 -4.63 1.29
C ALA A 79 -12.06 -6.05 1.63
N VAL A 80 -11.52 -6.27 2.84
CA VAL A 80 -11.14 -7.60 3.33
C VAL A 80 -12.37 -8.49 3.46
N GLN A 81 -13.46 -8.00 4.05
CA GLN A 81 -14.69 -8.80 4.22
C GLN A 81 -15.30 -9.15 2.87
N PHE A 82 -15.35 -8.21 1.94
CA PHE A 82 -15.76 -8.48 0.57
C PHE A 82 -14.86 -9.52 -0.11
N ALA A 83 -13.54 -9.38 -0.01
CA ALA A 83 -12.62 -10.34 -0.62
C ALA A 83 -12.80 -11.76 -0.05
N LYS A 84 -13.09 -11.88 1.25
CA LYS A 84 -13.40 -13.17 1.90
C LYS A 84 -14.75 -13.76 1.52
N SER A 85 -15.69 -12.95 1.02
CA SER A 85 -16.96 -13.48 0.49
C SER A 85 -16.86 -13.99 -0.95
N GLN A 86 -15.73 -13.75 -1.62
CA GLN A 86 -15.45 -14.27 -2.96
C GLN A 86 -14.77 -15.65 -2.91
N ALA A 87 -14.47 -16.23 -4.08
CA ALA A 87 -13.68 -17.45 -4.19
C ALA A 87 -12.28 -17.26 -3.55
N THR A 88 -11.71 -18.33 -2.99
CA THR A 88 -10.45 -18.30 -2.24
C THR A 88 -9.30 -17.60 -3.00
N ALA A 89 -9.19 -17.82 -4.31
CA ALA A 89 -8.16 -17.21 -5.16
C ALA A 89 -8.28 -15.68 -5.26
N PHE A 90 -9.45 -15.11 -4.97
CA PHE A 90 -9.67 -13.67 -5.03
C PHE A 90 -8.87 -12.91 -3.96
N LEU A 91 -8.66 -13.50 -2.78
CA LEU A 91 -7.85 -12.86 -1.75
C LEU A 91 -6.39 -12.69 -2.20
N ASP A 92 -5.86 -13.67 -2.92
CA ASP A 92 -4.51 -13.60 -3.49
C ASP A 92 -4.44 -12.57 -4.63
N LEU A 93 -5.47 -12.51 -5.49
CA LEU A 93 -5.61 -11.47 -6.53
C LEU A 93 -5.69 -10.05 -5.95
N ALA A 94 -6.43 -9.88 -4.86
CA ALA A 94 -6.57 -8.62 -4.14
C ALA A 94 -5.35 -8.28 -3.27
N GLY A 95 -4.48 -9.25 -2.99
CA GLY A 95 -3.50 -9.18 -1.90
C GLY A 95 -2.56 -7.99 -1.98
N ARG A 96 -2.06 -7.67 -3.18
CA ARG A 96 -1.18 -6.50 -3.38
C ARG A 96 -1.86 -5.19 -2.97
N ARG A 97 -3.11 -5.02 -3.36
CA ARG A 97 -3.90 -3.81 -3.10
C ARG A 97 -4.23 -3.69 -1.61
N LEU A 98 -4.58 -4.80 -0.96
CA LEU A 98 -4.83 -4.84 0.48
C LEU A 98 -3.58 -4.50 1.30
N VAL A 99 -2.45 -5.13 0.97
CA VAL A 99 -1.18 -4.90 1.68
C VAL A 99 -0.66 -3.48 1.46
N ASP A 100 -0.65 -2.98 0.23
CA ASP A 100 -0.22 -1.59 -0.05
C ASP A 100 -1.11 -0.57 0.68
N SER A 101 -2.42 -0.84 0.78
CA SER A 101 -3.36 -0.01 1.55
C SER A 101 -3.04 -0.04 3.04
N ALA A 102 -2.77 -1.21 3.61
CA ALA A 102 -2.37 -1.35 5.01
C ALA A 102 -1.05 -0.61 5.31
N ILE A 103 -0.07 -0.68 4.40
CA ILE A 103 1.20 0.05 4.51
C ILE A 103 0.96 1.56 4.54
N ILE A 104 0.04 2.09 3.72
CA ILE A 104 -0.31 3.53 3.74
C ILE A 104 -0.81 3.94 5.13
N VAL A 105 -1.70 3.14 5.74
CA VAL A 105 -2.23 3.43 7.08
C VAL A 105 -1.13 3.36 8.14
N ILE A 106 -0.33 2.29 8.14
CA ILE A 106 0.77 2.08 9.10
C ILE A 106 1.78 3.24 9.02
N VAL A 107 2.27 3.54 7.82
CA VAL A 107 3.24 4.62 7.62
C VAL A 107 2.64 5.98 7.98
N GLY A 108 1.36 6.20 7.69
CA GLY A 108 0.62 7.39 8.12
C GLY A 108 0.68 7.58 9.63
N HIS A 109 0.35 6.56 10.42
CA HIS A 109 0.39 6.61 11.87
C HIS A 109 1.80 6.83 12.43
N LEU A 110 2.81 6.18 11.83
CA LEU A 110 4.22 6.37 12.22
C LEU A 110 4.68 7.81 11.95
N LEU A 111 4.28 8.41 10.82
CA LEU A 111 4.58 9.79 10.50
C LEU A 111 3.84 10.78 11.42
N LEU A 112 2.60 10.49 11.83
CA LEU A 112 1.89 11.28 12.83
C LEU A 112 2.61 11.25 14.19
N GLY A 113 3.09 10.08 14.61
CA GLY A 113 3.88 9.97 15.83
C GLY A 113 5.14 10.85 15.80
N GLN A 114 5.81 10.94 14.64
CA GLN A 114 6.95 11.85 14.45
C GLN A 114 6.53 13.33 14.39
N ALA A 115 5.35 13.62 13.85
CA ALA A 115 4.83 14.97 13.72
C ALA A 115 4.51 15.64 15.06
N ALA A 116 4.12 14.85 16.07
CA ALA A 116 3.85 15.33 17.42
C ALA A 116 5.07 16.04 18.05
N ALA A 117 6.29 15.61 17.69
CA ALA A 117 7.53 16.16 18.23
C ALA A 117 8.28 17.08 17.25
N ASN A 118 7.79 17.29 16.03
CA ASN A 118 8.54 18.02 15.00
C ASN A 118 7.64 18.67 13.93
N ASP A 119 7.70 20.00 13.83
CA ASP A 119 6.89 20.78 12.88
C ASP A 119 7.18 20.47 11.41
N ARG A 120 8.43 20.17 11.05
CA ARG A 120 8.76 19.72 9.69
C ARG A 120 8.07 18.39 9.40
N LYS A 121 8.05 17.48 10.37
CA LYS A 121 7.38 16.18 10.24
C LYS A 121 5.86 16.30 10.17
N ARG A 122 5.25 17.33 10.79
CA ARG A 122 3.83 17.67 10.57
C ARG A 122 3.51 17.89 9.09
N ARG A 123 4.33 18.69 8.40
CA ARG A 123 4.16 18.93 6.95
C ARG A 123 4.38 17.66 6.12
N VAL A 124 5.32 16.80 6.52
CA VAL A 124 5.58 15.52 5.85
C VAL A 124 4.40 14.55 6.03
N ALA A 125 3.89 14.40 7.25
CA ALA A 125 2.75 13.54 7.56
C ALA A 125 1.51 13.98 6.77
N ARG A 126 1.17 15.27 6.82
CA ARG A 126 0.06 15.85 6.05
C ARG A 126 0.18 15.55 4.56
N ARG A 127 1.34 15.87 3.95
CA ARG A 127 1.58 15.61 2.53
C ARG A 127 1.43 14.13 2.17
N PHE A 128 2.00 13.24 2.99
CA PHE A 128 1.92 11.80 2.76
C PHE A 128 0.46 11.34 2.78
N ILE A 129 -0.30 11.69 3.83
CA ILE A 129 -1.69 11.29 4.00
C ILE A 129 -2.55 11.87 2.86
N ASP A 130 -2.42 13.16 2.55
CA ASP A 130 -3.15 13.82 1.45
C ASP A 130 -2.92 13.14 0.10
N THR A 131 -1.69 12.69 -0.17
CA THR A 131 -1.34 12.07 -1.45
C THR A 131 -1.71 10.59 -1.51
N ARG A 132 -1.63 9.88 -0.38
CA ARG A 132 -1.75 8.41 -0.35
C ARG A 132 -3.17 7.93 -0.05
N MET A 133 -3.97 8.69 0.68
CA MET A 133 -5.35 8.29 0.97
C MET A 133 -6.20 8.07 -0.30
N PRO A 134 -6.16 8.94 -1.32
CA PRO A 134 -6.92 8.68 -2.56
C PRO A 134 -6.50 7.39 -3.28
N LEU A 135 -5.23 6.99 -3.16
CA LEU A 135 -4.73 5.75 -3.75
C LEU A 135 -5.27 4.53 -3.00
N LEU A 136 -5.27 4.56 -1.66
CA LEU A 136 -5.92 3.55 -0.83
C LEU A 136 -7.39 3.39 -1.21
N GLU A 137 -8.12 4.49 -1.36
CA GLU A 137 -9.54 4.45 -1.75
C GLU A 137 -9.73 3.81 -3.13
N THR A 138 -8.83 4.09 -4.07
CA THR A 138 -8.83 3.48 -5.40
C THR A 138 -8.59 1.98 -5.31
N TYR A 139 -7.64 1.53 -4.49
CA TYR A 139 -7.38 0.12 -4.26
C TYR A 139 -8.57 -0.60 -3.63
N CYS A 140 -9.18 -0.04 -2.59
CA CYS A 140 -10.41 -0.57 -2.01
C CYS A 140 -11.51 -0.67 -3.07
N ARG A 141 -11.73 0.38 -3.87
CA ARG A 141 -12.76 0.36 -4.93
C ARG A 141 -12.50 -0.73 -5.97
N GLN A 142 -11.25 -0.93 -6.38
CA GLN A 142 -10.88 -2.01 -7.31
C GLN A 142 -11.17 -3.38 -6.71
N ILE A 143 -10.86 -3.59 -5.43
CA ILE A 143 -11.18 -4.85 -4.75
C ILE A 143 -12.71 -5.05 -4.71
N MET A 144 -13.46 -4.02 -4.31
CA MET A 144 -14.92 -4.06 -4.21
C MET A 144 -15.63 -4.27 -5.55
N SER A 145 -14.95 -4.08 -6.69
CA SER A 145 -15.52 -4.36 -8.00
C SER A 145 -15.73 -5.86 -8.26
N GLY A 146 -15.00 -6.74 -7.54
CA GLY A 146 -15.07 -8.18 -7.74
C GLY A 146 -14.48 -8.65 -9.07
N ASP A 147 -13.76 -7.80 -9.79
CA ASP A 147 -13.18 -8.14 -11.09
C ASP A 147 -12.18 -9.31 -11.01
N THR A 148 -12.57 -10.44 -11.58
CA THR A 148 -11.76 -11.65 -11.73
C THR A 148 -11.27 -11.87 -13.16
N SER A 149 -11.51 -10.93 -14.09
CA SER A 149 -11.07 -11.05 -15.49
C SER A 149 -9.57 -11.33 -15.66
N PRO A 150 -8.64 -10.87 -14.77
CA PRO A 150 -7.24 -11.28 -14.89
C PRO A 150 -6.98 -12.77 -14.67
N LEU A 151 -7.91 -13.49 -14.04
CA LEU A 151 -7.86 -14.93 -13.82
C LEU A 151 -8.66 -15.67 -14.90
N ASP A 152 -9.86 -15.20 -15.19
CA ASP A 152 -10.82 -15.92 -16.04
C ASP A 152 -10.59 -15.68 -17.54
N GLU A 153 -10.06 -14.50 -17.91
CA GLU A 153 -9.90 -14.04 -19.30
C GLU A 153 -8.43 -13.77 -19.66
N TYR A 154 -7.49 -14.35 -18.91
CA TYR A 154 -6.05 -14.06 -19.05
C TYR A 154 -5.55 -14.14 -20.50
N ASP A 155 -5.86 -15.21 -21.23
CA ASP A 155 -5.36 -15.42 -22.59
C ASP A 155 -5.87 -14.35 -23.57
N VAL A 156 -7.11 -13.89 -23.39
CA VAL A 156 -7.72 -12.84 -24.21
C VAL A 156 -7.08 -11.49 -23.89
N LEU A 157 -6.84 -11.20 -22.61
CA LEU A 157 -6.25 -9.93 -22.16
C LEU A 157 -4.75 -9.82 -22.44
N ALA A 158 -3.99 -10.90 -22.27
CA ALA A 158 -2.56 -10.94 -22.52
C ALA A 158 -2.23 -10.91 -24.02
N GLY A 159 -3.13 -11.46 -24.83
CA GLY A 159 -2.92 -11.63 -26.27
C GLY A 159 -1.93 -12.75 -26.59
N PRO A 160 -1.79 -13.10 -27.88
CA PRO A 160 -0.90 -14.16 -28.31
C PRO A 160 0.57 -13.78 -28.06
N VAL A 161 1.38 -14.77 -27.69
CA VAL A 161 2.84 -14.60 -27.60
C VAL A 161 3.37 -14.24 -29.01
N PRO A 162 4.08 -13.10 -29.18
CA PRO A 162 4.67 -12.76 -30.47
C PRO A 162 5.61 -13.86 -30.95
N SER A 163 5.43 -14.34 -32.19
CA SER A 163 6.40 -15.27 -32.78
C SER A 163 7.74 -14.56 -32.96
N ALA A 164 8.84 -15.18 -32.54
CA ALA A 164 10.17 -14.69 -32.88
C ALA A 164 10.29 -14.64 -34.42
N ALA A 165 10.49 -13.44 -34.96
CA ALA A 165 10.80 -13.21 -36.37
C ALA A 165 12.26 -13.57 -36.67
#